data_AF-A0A7X8XMM2-F1
#
_entry.id   AF-A0A7X8XMM2-F1
#
_cell.length_a   1.000
_cell.length_b   1.000
_cell.length_c   1.000
_cell.angle_alpha   90.00
_cell.angle_beta   90.00
_cell.angle_gamma   90.00
#
_symmetry.space_group_name_H-M   'P 1'
#
loop_
_entity.id
_entity.type
_entity.pdbx_description
1 polymer ?
#
loop_
_entity_poly.entity_id
_entity_poly.type
_entity_poly.pdbx_seq_one_letter_code
_entity_poly.pdbx_strand_id
1 'polypeptide(L)'
;RQALARRYRSELGDLLEVLPEAPGQVHYRFLARVPSRRLPGLVRALRQKGVGAARPVFRPLHRYLGFPARDYPHAEEAWRSILSIPLYPGLSLQEVDRVLQAVQEELS
;
A
#
# COMPACT_ATOMS: atom_id res chain seq x y z
N ARG A 1 2.19 -10.34 13.47
CA ARG A 1 1.45 -9.89 12.26
C ARG A 1 0.30 -8.95 12.62
N GLN A 2 -0.74 -9.41 13.33
CA GLN A 2 -1.91 -8.57 13.70
C GLN A 2 -1.56 -7.33 14.54
N ALA A 3 -0.63 -7.44 15.50
CA ALA A 3 -0.23 -6.29 16.31
C ALA A 3 0.39 -5.15 15.49
N LEU A 4 1.29 -5.47 14.54
CA LEU A 4 1.86 -4.48 13.62
C LEU A 4 0.80 -3.91 12.68
N ALA A 5 -0.10 -4.74 12.15
CA ALA A 5 -1.21 -4.27 11.32
C ALA A 5 -2.13 -3.30 12.08
N ARG A 6 -2.43 -3.58 13.34
CA ARG A 6 -3.18 -2.69 14.24
C ARG A 6 -2.43 -1.38 14.48
N ARG A 7 -1.11 -1.43 14.66
CA ARG A 7 -0.29 -0.22 14.80
C ARG A 7 -0.36 0.66 13.55
N TYR A 8 -0.16 0.09 12.37
CA TYR A 8 -0.32 0.84 11.11
C TYR A 8 -1.72 1.45 10.97
N ARG A 9 -2.78 0.72 11.34
CA ARG A 9 -4.15 1.28 11.33
C ARG A 9 -4.30 2.45 12.29
N SER A 10 -3.79 2.32 13.51
CA SER A 10 -3.90 3.37 14.51
C SER A 10 -3.19 4.65 14.08
N GLU A 11 -2.03 4.52 13.43
CA GLU A 11 -1.14 5.65 13.10
C GLU A 11 -1.43 6.28 11.74
N LEU A 12 -2.00 5.52 10.81
CA LEU A 12 -2.28 5.97 9.44
C LEU A 12 -3.77 6.07 9.12
N GLY A 13 -4.66 5.60 10.00
CA GLY A 13 -6.10 5.52 9.75
C GLY A 13 -6.77 6.87 9.48
N ASP A 14 -6.25 7.95 10.08
CA ASP A 14 -6.75 9.31 9.86
C ASP A 14 -6.19 9.95 8.58
N LEU A 15 -5.07 9.42 8.06
CA LEU A 15 -4.38 9.96 6.88
C LEU A 15 -4.72 9.21 5.60
N LEU A 16 -5.12 7.94 5.72
CA LEU A 16 -5.33 7.01 4.61
C LEU A 16 -6.58 6.16 4.83
N GLU A 17 -7.29 5.87 3.75
CA GLU A 17 -8.36 4.88 3.78
C GLU A 17 -7.74 3.46 3.80
N VAL A 18 -7.62 2.89 4.99
CA VAL A 18 -7.07 1.54 5.17
C VAL A 18 -8.07 0.48 4.72
N LEU A 19 -7.62 -0.51 3.94
CA LEU A 19 -8.49 -1.60 3.50
C LEU A 19 -8.84 -2.55 4.67
N PRO A 20 -10.07 -3.09 4.69
CA PRO A 20 -10.51 -4.02 5.74
C PRO A 20 -9.70 -5.33 5.71
N GLU A 21 -9.61 -5.99 6.87
CA GLU A 21 -9.05 -7.34 6.93
C GLU A 21 -10.02 -8.37 6.34
N ALA A 22 -9.49 -9.31 5.57
CA ALA A 22 -10.22 -10.50 5.17
C ALA A 22 -9.96 -11.67 6.15
N PRO A 23 -10.96 -12.53 6.43
CA PRO A 23 -10.74 -13.75 7.19
C PRO A 23 -9.61 -14.60 6.58
N GLY A 24 -8.66 -15.04 7.40
CA GLY A 24 -7.50 -15.82 6.94
C GLY A 24 -6.40 -15.02 6.23
N GLN A 25 -6.48 -13.68 6.20
CA GLN A 25 -5.48 -12.85 5.55
C GLN A 25 -4.10 -13.03 6.17
N VAL A 26 -3.15 -13.44 5.33
CA VAL A 26 -1.74 -13.44 5.71
C VAL A 26 -1.18 -12.04 5.45
N HIS A 27 -0.85 -11.34 6.54
CA HIS A 27 -0.26 -10.00 6.47
C HIS A 27 1.17 -10.07 5.93
N TYR A 28 1.29 -9.98 4.60
CA TYR A 28 2.57 -9.79 3.89
C TYR A 28 2.82 -8.34 3.50
N ARG A 29 1.75 -7.54 3.38
CA ARG A 29 1.79 -6.12 3.05
C ARG A 29 0.63 -5.41 3.74
N PHE A 30 0.82 -4.13 4.05
CA PHE A 30 -0.25 -3.24 4.51
C PHE A 30 -0.78 -2.46 3.30
N LEU A 31 -2.10 -2.43 3.13
CA LEU A 31 -2.75 -1.84 1.96
C LEU A 31 -3.67 -0.69 2.39
N ALA A 32 -3.57 0.42 1.67
CA ALA A 32 -4.44 1.57 1.87
C ALA A 32 -4.74 2.25 0.53
N ARG A 33 -5.91 2.88 0.40
CA ARG A 33 -6.23 3.70 -0.76
C ARG A 33 -5.67 5.11 -0.60
N VAL A 34 -5.21 5.63 -1.72
CA VAL A 34 -4.78 7.01 -1.92
C VAL A 34 -5.36 7.53 -3.24
N PRO A 35 -5.57 8.84 -3.39
CA PRO A 35 -5.99 9.41 -4.67
C PRO A 35 -5.06 8.98 -5.81
N SER A 36 -5.61 8.46 -6.91
CA SER A 36 -4.85 7.90 -8.03
C SER A 36 -3.78 8.84 -8.61
N ARG A 37 -4.01 10.16 -8.53
CA ARG A 37 -3.05 11.20 -8.93
C ARG A 37 -1.81 11.29 -8.02
N ARG A 38 -1.95 10.96 -6.72
CA ARG A 38 -0.86 11.02 -5.73
C ARG A 38 -0.05 9.73 -5.68
N LEU A 39 -0.66 8.57 -5.96
CA LEU A 39 0.00 7.27 -5.77
C LEU A 39 1.39 7.15 -6.45
N PRO A 40 1.59 7.55 -7.72
CA PRO A 40 2.91 7.41 -8.36
C PRO A 40 4.01 8.23 -7.66
N GLY A 41 3.69 9.45 -7.25
CA GLY A 41 4.62 10.34 -6.53
C GLY A 41 4.94 9.79 -5.14
N LEU A 42 3.91 9.39 -4.40
CA LEU A 42 4.06 8.82 -3.06
C LEU A 42 4.91 7.54 -3.08
N VAL A 43 4.66 6.61 -4.01
CA VAL A 43 5.48 5.39 -4.16
C VAL A 43 6.94 5.73 -4.46
N ARG A 44 7.19 6.73 -5.31
CA ARG A 44 8.56 7.17 -5.63
C ARG A 44 9.26 7.75 -4.40
N ALA A 45 8.61 8.67 -3.69
CA ALA A 45 9.19 9.35 -2.54
C ALA A 45 9.48 8.37 -1.40
N LEU A 46 8.55 7.47 -1.09
CA LEU A 46 8.76 6.40 -0.10
C LEU A 46 9.94 5.49 -0.47
N ARG A 47 10.08 5.13 -1.76
CA ARG A 47 11.22 4.34 -2.24
C ARG A 47 12.55 5.09 -2.08
N GLN A 48 12.57 6.40 -2.32
CA GLN A 48 13.75 7.23 -2.10
C GLN A 48 14.15 7.28 -0.62
N LYS A 49 13.18 7.17 0.30
CA LYS A 49 13.40 7.02 1.75
C LYS A 49 13.74 5.58 2.18
N GLY A 50 13.96 4.66 1.24
CA GLY A 50 14.28 3.26 1.52
C GLY A 50 13.08 2.39 1.93
N VAL A 51 11.85 2.90 1.81
CA VAL A 51 10.63 2.13 2.10
C VAL A 51 10.22 1.34 0.85
N GLY A 52 10.00 0.02 1.02
CA GLY A 52 9.53 -0.90 -0.02
C GLY A 52 8.08 -0.68 -0.47
N ALA A 53 7.71 0.55 -0.82
CA ALA A 53 6.40 0.94 -1.31
C ALA A 53 6.18 0.50 -2.77
N ALA A 54 4.96 0.09 -3.08
CA ALA A 54 4.56 -0.35 -4.42
C ALA A 54 3.04 -0.23 -4.61
N ARG A 55 2.60 -0.52 -5.84
CA ARG A 55 1.21 -0.93 -6.12
C ARG A 55 1.00 -2.39 -5.64
N PRO A 56 -0.24 -2.88 -5.50
CA PRO A 56 -0.50 -4.25 -5.04
C PRO A 56 0.11 -5.31 -5.95
N VAL A 57 0.15 -5.02 -7.25
CA VAL A 57 0.80 -5.82 -8.28
C VAL A 57 1.61 -4.90 -9.19
N PHE A 58 2.69 -5.41 -9.77
CA PHE A 58 3.53 -4.63 -10.69
C PHE A 58 2.73 -4.16 -11.92
N ARG A 59 2.06 -5.11 -12.58
CA ARG A 59 1.19 -4.85 -13.74
C ARG A 59 -0.01 -5.82 -13.69
N PRO A 60 -1.26 -5.34 -13.86
CA PRO A 60 -2.43 -6.22 -13.91
C PRO A 60 -2.38 -7.18 -15.10
N LEU A 61 -2.94 -8.39 -14.93
CA LEU A 61 -2.88 -9.46 -15.94
C LEU A 61 -3.48 -9.05 -17.29
N HIS A 62 -4.63 -8.37 -17.27
CA HIS A 62 -5.28 -7.92 -18.51
C HIS A 62 -4.39 -6.98 -19.34
N ARG A 63 -3.52 -6.19 -18.70
CA ARG A 63 -2.53 -5.39 -19.43
C ARG A 63 -1.43 -6.24 -20.06
N TYR A 64 -1.00 -7.33 -19.42
CA TYR A 64 -0.04 -8.26 -20.02
C TYR A 64 -0.60 -8.94 -21.26
N LEU A 65 -1.88 -9.31 -21.22
CA LEU A 65 -2.56 -10.00 -22.31
C LEU A 65 -3.11 -9.06 -23.39
N GLY A 66 -2.95 -7.74 -23.22
CA GLY A 66 -3.45 -6.74 -24.18
C GLY A 66 -4.96 -6.54 -24.17
N PHE A 67 -5.67 -7.00 -23.13
CA PHE A 67 -7.10 -6.80 -23.02
C PHE A 67 -7.46 -5.34 -22.63
N PRO A 68 -8.59 -4.81 -23.12
CA PRO A 68 -9.02 -3.44 -22.83
C PRO A 68 -9.23 -3.19 -21.33
N ALA A 69 -8.70 -2.07 -20.83
CA ALA A 69 -8.88 -1.64 -19.44
C ALA A 69 -10.35 -1.47 -19.03
N ARG A 70 -11.21 -1.08 -19.98
CA ARG A 70 -12.67 -0.91 -19.77
C ARG A 70 -13.38 -2.20 -19.35
N ASP A 71 -12.82 -3.36 -19.69
CA ASP A 71 -13.39 -4.67 -19.34
C ASP A 71 -12.99 -5.11 -17.91
N TYR A 72 -12.02 -4.42 -17.31
CA TYR A 72 -11.48 -4.71 -15.97
C TYR A 72 -11.44 -3.45 -15.07
N PRO A 73 -12.56 -2.72 -14.91
CA PRO A 73 -12.57 -1.40 -14.28
C PRO A 73 -12.12 -1.44 -12.81
N HIS A 74 -12.51 -2.48 -12.06
CA HIS A 74 -12.13 -2.61 -10.65
C HIS A 74 -10.66 -2.96 -10.45
N ALA A 75 -10.08 -3.78 -11.34
CA ALA A 75 -8.64 -4.08 -11.30
C ALA A 75 -7.81 -2.84 -11.64
N GLU A 76 -8.26 -2.05 -12.61
CA GLU A 76 -7.66 -0.77 -12.96
C GLU A 76 -7.73 0.24 -11.83
N GLU A 77 -8.89 0.38 -11.19
CA GLU A 77 -9.06 1.27 -10.04
C GLU A 77 -8.15 0.85 -8.89
N ALA A 78 -8.19 -0.43 -8.49
CA ALA A 78 -7.33 -0.97 -7.44
C ALA A 78 -5.84 -0.76 -7.73
N TRP A 79 -5.40 -0.99 -8.98
CA TRP A 79 -4.02 -0.75 -9.36
C TRP A 79 -3.66 0.74 -9.29
N ARG A 80 -4.58 1.65 -9.64
CA ARG A 80 -4.38 3.09 -9.67
C ARG A 80 -4.39 3.77 -8.31
N SER A 81 -5.15 3.26 -7.33
CA SER A 81 -5.38 3.92 -6.05
C SER A 81 -4.81 3.20 -4.82
N ILE A 82 -4.43 1.92 -4.90
CA ILE A 82 -3.94 1.21 -3.69
C ILE A 82 -2.42 1.37 -3.53
N LEU A 83 -2.03 1.93 -2.40
CA LEU A 83 -0.67 1.90 -1.88
C LEU A 83 -0.44 0.57 -1.13
N SER A 84 0.73 0.00 -1.32
CA SER A 84 1.17 -1.20 -0.64
C SER A 84 2.51 -0.97 0.04
N ILE A 85 2.57 -1.08 1.37
CA ILE A 85 3.79 -0.86 2.18
C ILE A 85 4.19 -2.12 2.98
N PRO A 86 5.45 -2.20 3.47
CA PRO A 86 5.96 -3.39 4.17
C PRO A 86 5.17 -3.77 5.43
N LEU A 87 4.78 -5.05 5.53
CA LEU A 87 4.20 -5.65 6.74
C LEU A 87 4.41 -7.17 6.71
N TYR A 88 5.47 -7.68 7.32
CA TYR A 88 5.77 -9.12 7.35
C TYR A 88 6.32 -9.54 8.72
N PRO A 89 6.34 -10.84 9.07
CA PRO A 89 6.69 -11.31 10.41
C PRO A 89 8.06 -10.86 10.95
N GLY A 90 9.05 -10.71 10.08
CA GLY A 90 10.41 -10.30 10.45
C GLY A 90 10.63 -8.78 10.52
N LEU A 91 9.58 -7.96 10.34
CA LEU A 91 9.70 -6.50 10.41
C LEU A 91 9.87 -6.08 11.88
N SER A 92 11.00 -5.46 12.20
CA SER A 92 11.30 -4.94 13.53
C SER A 92 10.45 -3.71 13.85
N LEU A 93 10.31 -3.39 15.14
CA LEU A 93 9.59 -2.18 15.57
C LEU A 93 10.24 -0.90 15.02
N GLN A 94 11.57 -0.87 14.95
CA GLN A 94 12.32 0.27 14.41
C GLN A 94 12.10 0.44 12.90
N GLU A 95 11.99 -0.66 12.14
CA GLU A 95 11.63 -0.59 10.73
C GLU A 95 10.18 -0.12 10.53
N VAL A 96 9.25 -0.57 11.38
CA VAL A 96 7.86 -0.09 11.38
C VAL A 96 7.83 1.43 11.63
N ASP A 97 8.59 1.91 12.60
CA ASP A 97 8.66 3.34 12.93
C ASP A 97 9.19 4.16 11.74
N ARG A 98 10.24 3.68 11.07
CA ARG A 98 10.76 4.32 9.85
C ARG A 98 9.74 4.36 8.73
N VAL A 99 8.98 3.27 8.52
CA VAL A 99 7.92 3.25 7.50
C VAL A 99 6.82 4.24 7.86
N LEU A 100 6.36 4.25 9.10
CA LEU A 100 5.30 5.17 9.57
C LEU A 100 5.72 6.62 9.39
N GLN A 101 6.91 6.99 9.89
CA GLN A 101 7.44 8.33 9.77
C GLN A 101 7.54 8.77 8.29
N ALA A 102 8.13 7.92 7.44
CA ALA A 102 8.27 8.23 6.02
C ALA A 102 6.91 8.42 5.34
N VAL A 103 5.89 7.65 5.71
CA VAL A 103 4.52 7.80 5.17
C VAL A 103 3.87 9.09 5.67
N GLN A 104 3.96 9.40 6.96
CA GLN A 104 3.38 10.61 7.55
C GLN A 104 3.97 11.88 6.92
N GLU A 105 5.29 11.95 6.74
CA GLU A 105 5.99 13.08 6.12
C GLU A 105 5.60 13.31 4.65
N GLU A 106 5.21 12.27 3.90
CA GLU A 106 4.80 12.41 2.49
C GLU A 106 3.29 12.69 2.33
N LEU A 107 2.54 12.57 3.43
CA LEU A 107 1.10 12.78 3.46
C LEU A 107 0.71 14.14 4.05
N SER A 108 1.53 14.70 4.94
CA SER A 108 1.49 16.11 5.38
C SER A 108 1.66 17.07 4.20
#